data_AF-A0A7W0MEI5-F1
#
_entry.id   AF-A0A7W0MEI5-F1
#
_cell.length_a   1.000
_cell.length_b   1.000
_cell.length_c   1.000
_cell.angle_alpha   90.00
_cell.angle_beta   90.00
_cell.angle_gamma   90.00
#
_symmetry.space_group_name_H-M   'P 1'
#
loop_
_entity.id
_entity.type
_entity.pdbx_description
1 polymer ?
#
loop_
_entity_poly.entity_id
_entity_poly.type
_entity_poly.pdbx_seq_one_letter_code
_entity_poly.pdbx_strand_id
1 'polypeptide(L)'
;MPSPFPGMDPYLEQPDAWHSFHESFRPALVEAIVPQVRPRYQVRPRYIVEIDEHVDLHELSAEAIDEERLSFVRILDRETREVVTVIELLSPWNKDSSEDRSQYLGKRERVLESQAHLVELDFLRGGRRPPIDDQPDCDYCVMVSRAESRPRVELWPFRLRDKLAVIPVPLRSPDPDAVLDLQAVLNRIYDAAGYEDYIYSGSPVPQLSSEDQEWAGGLRTLEPRP
;
A
#
# COMPACT_ATOMS: atom_id res chain seq x y z
N MET A 1 12.38 11.55 12.57
CA MET A 1 12.08 10.60 13.66
C MET A 1 11.21 9.46 13.13
N PRO A 2 11.29 8.24 13.67
CA PRO A 2 10.29 7.21 13.35
C PRO A 2 8.92 7.61 13.90
N SER A 3 7.85 7.04 13.35
CA SER A 3 6.50 7.22 13.90
C SER A 3 6.46 6.86 15.39
N PRO A 4 5.72 7.62 16.23
CA PRO A 4 5.52 7.27 17.64
C PRO A 4 4.61 6.05 17.82
N PHE A 5 3.96 5.59 16.74
CA PHE A 5 3.12 4.41 16.74
C PHE A 5 3.94 3.13 16.50
N PRO A 6 3.60 2.01 17.17
CA PRO A 6 4.33 0.75 17.02
C PRO A 6 4.24 0.14 15.61
N GLY A 7 3.19 0.52 14.87
CA GLY A 7 2.85 0.04 13.53
C GLY A 7 2.40 1.19 12.63
N MET A 8 1.28 0.99 11.94
CA MET A 8 0.62 2.08 11.21
C MET A 8 0.28 3.24 12.12
N ASP A 9 0.55 4.45 11.64
CA ASP A 9 0.05 5.68 12.26
C ASP A 9 -1.35 5.97 11.70
N PRO A 10 -2.41 5.95 12.54
CA PRO A 10 -3.78 6.15 12.07
C PRO A 10 -4.05 7.56 11.50
N TYR A 11 -3.17 8.53 11.77
CA TYR A 11 -3.26 9.87 11.20
C TYR A 11 -2.79 9.93 9.73
N LEU A 12 -2.06 8.91 9.24
CA LEU A 12 -1.68 8.82 7.82
C LEU A 12 -2.86 8.52 6.91
N GLU A 13 -3.94 7.93 7.45
CA GLU A 13 -5.14 7.56 6.69
C GLU A 13 -6.06 8.76 6.35
N GLN A 14 -5.69 9.97 6.79
CA GLN A 14 -6.35 11.21 6.36
C GLN A 14 -6.20 11.40 4.85
N PRO A 15 -7.21 11.89 4.11
CA PRO A 15 -7.14 12.02 2.65
C PRO A 15 -5.87 12.70 2.11
N ASP A 16 -5.51 13.86 2.69
CA ASP A 16 -4.33 14.63 2.26
C ASP A 16 -3.00 13.92 2.58
N ALA A 17 -2.93 13.28 3.75
CA ALA A 17 -1.73 12.54 4.18
C ALA A 17 -1.59 11.21 3.41
N TRP A 18 -2.70 10.54 3.11
CA TRP A 18 -2.72 9.24 2.47
C TRP A 18 -2.18 9.32 1.04
N HIS A 19 -2.54 10.37 0.30
CA HIS A 19 -2.02 10.57 -1.05
C HIS A 19 -0.48 10.66 -1.03
N SER A 20 0.08 11.51 -0.15
CA SER A 20 1.53 11.64 0.04
C SER A 20 2.18 10.33 0.49
N PHE A 21 1.54 9.61 1.42
CA PHE A 21 1.96 8.30 1.89
C PHE A 21 2.04 7.28 0.76
N HIS A 22 0.99 7.19 -0.05
CA HIS A 22 0.91 6.26 -1.18
C HIS A 22 2.00 6.54 -2.21
N GLU A 23 2.21 7.83 -2.55
CA GLU A 23 3.27 8.26 -3.48
C GLU A 23 4.68 7.97 -2.97
N SER A 24 4.91 8.10 -1.67
CA SER A 24 6.22 7.89 -1.04
C SER A 24 6.52 6.43 -0.71
N PHE A 25 5.50 5.63 -0.39
CA PHE A 25 5.66 4.23 0.01
C PHE A 25 6.16 3.35 -1.14
N ARG A 26 5.62 3.55 -2.35
CA ARG A 26 6.00 2.75 -3.53
C ARG A 26 7.49 2.84 -3.89
N PRO A 27 8.13 4.03 -4.04
CA PRO A 27 9.56 4.10 -4.33
C PRO A 27 10.39 3.49 -3.19
N ALA A 28 10.01 3.69 -1.92
CA ALA A 28 10.71 3.08 -0.80
C ALA A 28 10.62 1.54 -0.80
N LEU A 29 9.45 0.99 -1.17
CA LEU A 29 9.27 -0.45 -1.39
C LEU A 29 10.12 -0.96 -2.56
N VAL A 30 10.18 -0.23 -3.68
CA VAL A 30 11.03 -0.60 -4.82
C VAL A 30 12.50 -0.65 -4.39
N GLU A 31 12.96 0.36 -3.65
CA GLU A 31 14.32 0.41 -3.13
C GLU A 31 14.64 -0.74 -2.16
N ALA A 32 13.66 -1.20 -1.37
CA ALA A 32 13.83 -2.35 -0.49
C ALA A 32 13.96 -3.67 -1.26
N ILE A 33 13.24 -3.83 -2.37
CA ILE A 33 13.18 -5.10 -3.14
C ILE A 33 14.29 -5.21 -4.18
N VAL A 34 14.63 -4.10 -4.87
CA VAL A 34 15.60 -4.11 -6.00
C VAL A 34 16.94 -4.79 -5.67
N PRO A 35 17.57 -4.55 -4.51
CA PRO A 35 18.84 -5.20 -4.17
C PRO A 35 18.76 -6.73 -4.08
N GLN A 36 17.59 -7.27 -3.74
CA GLN A 36 17.37 -8.70 -3.49
C GLN A 36 17.11 -9.48 -4.78
N VAL A 37 16.54 -8.83 -5.80
CA VAL A 37 16.04 -9.51 -7.00
C VAL A 37 16.91 -9.28 -8.24
N ARG A 38 17.92 -8.41 -8.12
CA ARG A 38 18.92 -8.18 -9.18
C ARG A 38 19.93 -9.35 -9.26
N PRO A 39 20.53 -9.59 -10.43
CA PRO A 39 20.32 -8.88 -11.68
C PRO A 39 19.19 -9.45 -12.53
N ARG A 40 18.55 -10.56 -12.12
CA ARG A 40 17.59 -11.32 -12.94
C ARG A 40 16.28 -10.57 -13.14
N TYR A 41 15.76 -9.96 -12.08
CA TYR A 41 14.49 -9.27 -12.13
C TYR A 41 14.64 -7.76 -12.21
N GLN A 42 13.66 -7.11 -12.83
CA GLN A 42 13.50 -5.67 -12.85
C GLN A 42 12.24 -5.31 -12.06
N VAL A 43 12.39 -4.45 -11.06
CA VAL A 43 11.25 -3.87 -10.33
C VAL A 43 10.88 -2.55 -10.99
N ARG A 44 9.60 -2.36 -11.35
CA ARG A 44 9.10 -1.14 -12.00
C ARG A 44 7.83 -0.64 -11.32
N PRO A 45 7.78 0.61 -10.85
CA PRO A 45 6.51 1.27 -10.61
C PRO A 45 5.81 1.49 -11.96
N ARG A 46 4.50 1.26 -12.01
CA ARG A 46 3.64 1.62 -13.14
C ARG A 46 2.57 2.57 -12.65
N TYR A 47 2.44 3.68 -13.35
CA TYR A 47 1.33 4.61 -13.25
C TYR A 47 0.46 4.36 -14.48
N ILE A 48 -0.78 3.92 -14.30
CA ILE A 48 -1.77 4.00 -15.37
C ILE A 48 -2.49 5.31 -15.13
N VAL A 49 -2.34 6.26 -16.05
CA VAL A 49 -3.25 7.41 -16.16
C VAL A 49 -4.28 6.98 -17.19
N GLU A 50 -5.55 6.87 -16.79
CA GLU A 50 -6.63 6.85 -17.78
C GLU A 50 -6.83 8.30 -18.22
N ILE A 51 -6.23 8.66 -19.37
CA ILE A 51 -6.52 9.96 -20.00
C ILE A 51 -7.91 9.80 -20.61
N ASP A 52 -8.90 10.50 -20.07
CA ASP A 52 -10.14 10.74 -20.79
C ASP A 52 -9.80 11.60 -22.01
N GLU A 53 -10.06 11.12 -23.24
CA GLU A 53 -9.55 11.69 -24.50
C GLU A 53 -10.11 13.09 -24.85
N HIS A 54 -10.66 13.85 -23.91
CA HIS A 54 -11.26 15.17 -24.15
C HIS A 54 -10.79 16.28 -23.18
N VAL A 55 -9.49 16.38 -22.91
CA VAL A 55 -8.95 17.56 -22.21
C VAL A 55 -8.43 18.59 -23.22
N ASP A 56 -9.25 19.63 -23.46
CA ASP A 56 -8.83 20.83 -24.19
C ASP A 56 -7.71 21.54 -23.42
N LEU A 57 -6.56 21.69 -24.08
CA LEU A 57 -5.28 22.16 -23.51
C LEU A 57 -5.25 23.63 -23.03
N HIS A 58 -6.41 24.29 -22.86
CA HIS A 58 -6.50 25.72 -22.60
C HIS A 58 -7.03 26.15 -21.23
N GLU A 59 -7.48 25.24 -20.35
CA GLU A 59 -7.95 25.61 -18.99
C GLU A 59 -7.51 24.60 -17.91
N LEU A 60 -6.21 24.29 -17.83
CA LEU A 60 -5.68 23.60 -16.65
C LEU A 60 -5.50 24.62 -15.50
N SER A 61 -6.55 24.81 -14.67
CA SER A 61 -6.35 25.33 -13.33
C SER A 61 -5.64 24.25 -12.49
N ALA A 62 -4.87 24.66 -11.48
CA ALA A 62 -4.13 23.75 -10.61
C ALA A 62 -5.02 22.75 -9.82
N GLU A 63 -6.34 22.85 -9.97
CA GLU A 63 -7.37 22.00 -9.35
C GLU A 63 -7.88 20.91 -10.31
N ALA A 64 -7.39 20.84 -11.57
CA ALA A 64 -7.84 19.91 -12.60
C ALA A 64 -6.80 18.84 -13.00
N ILE A 65 -5.97 18.38 -12.05
CA ILE A 65 -5.19 17.15 -12.21
C ILE A 65 -5.56 16.22 -11.07
N ASP A 66 -6.78 15.68 -11.10
CA ASP A 66 -7.08 14.40 -10.46
C ASP A 66 -7.06 13.31 -11.54
N GLU A 67 -5.89 13.18 -12.17
CA GLU A 67 -5.61 12.08 -13.09
C GLU A 67 -5.37 10.81 -12.24
N GLU A 68 -6.40 9.98 -12.15
CA GLU A 68 -6.39 8.75 -11.37
C GLU A 68 -5.26 7.83 -11.79
N ARG A 69 -4.33 7.62 -10.85
CA ARG A 69 -3.18 6.75 -11.01
C ARG A 69 -3.43 5.43 -10.32
N LEU A 70 -3.91 4.42 -11.04
CA LEU A 70 -3.75 3.03 -10.60
C LEU A 70 -2.24 2.75 -10.57
N SER A 71 -1.64 2.84 -9.37
CA SER A 71 -0.21 2.83 -9.18
C SER A 71 0.24 1.57 -8.44
N PHE A 72 0.98 0.73 -9.16
CA PHE A 72 1.38 -0.58 -8.67
C PHE A 72 2.81 -0.90 -9.05
N VAL A 73 3.43 -1.77 -8.27
CA VAL A 73 4.81 -2.21 -8.51
C VAL A 73 4.78 -3.58 -9.16
N ARG A 74 5.54 -3.74 -10.25
CA ARG A 74 5.73 -5.03 -10.89
C ARG A 74 7.17 -5.48 -10.77
N ILE A 75 7.35 -6.76 -10.49
CA ILE A 75 8.61 -7.47 -10.67
C ILE A 75 8.52 -8.22 -11.99
N LEU A 76 9.47 -7.98 -12.89
CA LEU A 76 9.54 -8.62 -14.20
C LEU A 76 10.81 -9.45 -14.32
N ASP A 77 10.73 -10.62 -14.95
CA ASP A 77 11.94 -11.30 -15.42
C ASP A 77 12.56 -10.47 -16.56
N ARG A 78 13.85 -10.14 -16.47
CA ARG A 78 14.49 -9.26 -17.46
C ARG A 78 14.67 -9.90 -18.82
N GLU A 79 14.82 -11.22 -18.86
CA GLU A 79 15.04 -11.95 -20.10
C GLU A 79 13.71 -12.12 -20.84
N THR A 80 12.69 -12.66 -20.17
CA THR A 80 11.40 -12.95 -20.81
C THR A 80 10.46 -11.75 -20.85
N ARG A 81 10.71 -10.71 -20.04
CA ARG A 81 9.82 -9.56 -19.81
C ARG A 81 8.48 -9.93 -19.18
N GLU A 82 8.31 -11.16 -18.72
CA GLU A 82 7.08 -11.61 -18.07
C GLU A 82 6.93 -10.95 -16.70
N VAL A 83 5.69 -10.63 -16.33
CA VAL A 83 5.37 -10.14 -14.99
C VAL A 83 5.37 -11.33 -14.04
N VAL A 84 6.26 -11.30 -13.06
CA VAL A 84 6.41 -12.34 -12.04
C VAL A 84 5.51 -12.03 -10.87
N THR A 85 5.58 -10.80 -10.34
CA THR A 85 4.80 -10.40 -9.15
C THR A 85 4.26 -8.99 -9.32
N VAL A 86 3.00 -8.82 -8.94
CA VAL A 86 2.32 -7.53 -8.82
C VAL A 86 2.17 -7.21 -7.33
N ILE A 87 2.56 -6.01 -6.93
CA ILE A 87 2.39 -5.49 -5.57
C ILE A 87 1.52 -4.25 -5.65
N GLU A 88 0.37 -4.31 -4.97
CA GLU A 88 -0.62 -3.23 -4.88
C GLU A 88 -0.66 -2.68 -3.46
N LEU A 89 -0.57 -1.36 -3.29
CA LEU A 89 -1.00 -0.68 -2.07
C LEU A 89 -2.40 -0.14 -2.32
N LEU A 90 -3.39 -0.53 -1.52
CA LEU A 90 -4.77 -0.08 -1.72
C LEU A 90 -4.91 1.41 -1.48
N SER A 91 -5.77 2.07 -2.24
CA SER A 91 -6.26 3.42 -1.96
C SER A 91 -7.69 3.39 -1.37
N PRO A 92 -8.15 4.46 -0.71
CA PRO A 92 -9.53 4.55 -0.21
C PRO A 92 -10.57 4.31 -1.31
N TRP A 93 -10.30 4.83 -2.51
CA TRP A 93 -11.13 4.67 -3.71
C TRP A 93 -11.33 3.21 -4.11
N ASN A 94 -10.32 2.35 -3.92
CA ASN A 94 -10.46 0.91 -4.19
C ASN A 94 -11.44 0.20 -3.23
N LYS A 95 -11.76 0.84 -2.10
CA LYS A 95 -12.59 0.29 -1.04
C LYS A 95 -13.99 0.90 -0.95
N ASP A 96 -14.23 1.99 -1.66
CA ASP A 96 -15.54 2.63 -1.67
C ASP A 96 -16.47 1.99 -2.73
N SER A 97 -17.75 2.37 -2.75
CA SER A 97 -18.77 1.82 -3.65
C SER A 97 -18.75 2.47 -5.05
N SER A 98 -17.58 2.90 -5.51
CA SER A 98 -17.37 3.67 -6.73
C SER A 98 -17.03 2.81 -7.96
N GLU A 99 -16.96 3.46 -9.12
CA GLU A 99 -16.42 2.88 -10.36
C GLU A 99 -14.99 2.35 -10.15
N ASP A 100 -14.18 3.06 -9.37
CA ASP A 100 -12.76 2.74 -9.11
C ASP A 100 -12.61 1.40 -8.38
N ARG A 101 -13.54 1.06 -7.48
CA ARG A 101 -13.58 -0.28 -6.88
C ARG A 101 -13.82 -1.35 -7.94
N SER A 102 -14.74 -1.14 -8.87
CA SER A 102 -15.03 -2.10 -9.95
C SER A 102 -13.82 -2.26 -10.87
N GLN A 103 -13.15 -1.16 -11.24
CA GLN A 103 -11.92 -1.18 -12.02
C GLN A 103 -10.79 -1.93 -11.29
N TYR A 104 -10.57 -1.62 -10.01
CA TYR A 104 -9.58 -2.30 -9.19
C TYR A 104 -9.89 -3.80 -9.06
N LEU A 105 -11.15 -4.18 -8.81
CA LEU A 105 -11.53 -5.59 -8.73
C LEU A 105 -11.33 -6.32 -10.07
N GLY A 106 -11.63 -5.68 -11.20
CA GLY A 106 -11.35 -6.23 -12.53
C GLY A 106 -9.84 -6.34 -12.83
N LYS A 107 -9.02 -5.41 -12.35
CA LYS A 107 -7.54 -5.53 -12.40
C LYS A 107 -7.07 -6.69 -11.53
N ARG A 108 -7.59 -6.79 -10.30
CA ARG A 108 -7.28 -7.86 -9.34
C ARG A 108 -7.59 -9.23 -9.93
N GLU A 109 -8.77 -9.41 -10.50
CA GLU A 109 -9.19 -10.65 -11.17
C GLU A 109 -8.24 -11.01 -12.32
N ARG A 110 -7.93 -10.07 -13.21
CA ARG A 110 -6.96 -10.29 -14.31
C ARG A 110 -5.59 -10.76 -13.82
N VAL A 111 -5.11 -10.24 -12.68
CA VAL A 111 -3.83 -10.71 -12.10
C VAL A 111 -3.99 -12.11 -11.52
N LEU A 112 -5.08 -12.39 -10.81
CA LEU A 112 -5.37 -13.70 -10.22
C LEU A 112 -5.55 -14.81 -11.28
N GLU A 113 -6.08 -14.47 -12.46
CA GLU A 113 -6.20 -15.38 -13.61
C GLU A 113 -4.86 -15.57 -14.37
N SER A 114 -3.89 -14.69 -14.15
CA SER A 114 -2.57 -14.77 -14.79
C SER A 114 -1.60 -15.69 -14.03
N GLN A 115 -0.42 -15.93 -14.61
CA GLN A 115 0.68 -16.64 -13.94
C GLN A 115 1.52 -15.74 -13.00
N ALA A 116 1.19 -14.45 -12.87
CA ALA A 116 1.87 -13.56 -11.93
C ALA A 116 1.37 -13.77 -10.51
N HIS A 117 2.24 -13.68 -9.50
CA HIS A 117 1.85 -13.60 -8.09
C HIS A 117 1.24 -12.22 -7.79
N LEU A 118 0.41 -12.14 -6.74
CA LEU A 118 -0.21 -10.90 -6.29
C LEU A 118 0.07 -10.68 -4.80
N VAL A 119 0.60 -9.52 -4.45
CA VAL A 119 0.74 -9.03 -3.08
C VAL A 119 -0.14 -7.79 -2.93
N GLU A 120 -1.12 -7.82 -2.04
CA GLU A 120 -2.00 -6.68 -1.76
C GLU A 120 -1.73 -6.17 -0.35
N LEU A 121 -1.40 -4.89 -0.22
CA LEU A 121 -1.15 -4.19 1.03
C LEU A 121 -2.37 -3.35 1.35
N ASP A 122 -3.16 -3.79 2.32
CA ASP A 122 -4.29 -3.06 2.85
C ASP A 122 -3.93 -2.40 4.19
N PHE A 123 -3.53 -1.13 4.12
CA PHE A 123 -3.20 -0.29 5.27
C PHE A 123 -4.29 0.75 5.60
N LEU A 124 -5.53 0.45 5.22
CA LEU A 124 -6.69 1.31 5.47
C LEU A 124 -7.69 0.60 6.38
N ARG A 125 -8.07 1.21 7.51
CA ARG A 125 -9.13 0.71 8.42
C ARG A 125 -10.51 0.89 7.83
N GLY A 126 -10.71 1.97 7.07
CA GLY A 126 -11.98 2.32 6.45
C GLY A 126 -12.29 1.54 5.17
N GLY A 127 -13.55 1.63 4.75
CA GLY A 127 -14.04 1.10 3.49
C GLY A 127 -14.22 -0.43 3.46
N ARG A 128 -14.76 -0.93 2.35
CA ARG A 128 -15.00 -2.37 2.18
C ARG A 128 -13.73 -3.05 1.65
N ARG A 129 -13.13 -3.92 2.46
CA ARG A 129 -11.96 -4.72 2.02
C ARG A 129 -12.29 -5.55 0.76
N PRO A 130 -11.34 -5.79 -0.14
CA PRO A 130 -11.52 -6.72 -1.25
C PRO A 130 -11.92 -8.12 -0.74
N PRO A 131 -12.75 -8.87 -1.46
CA PRO A 131 -13.22 -10.18 -1.00
C PRO A 131 -12.06 -11.19 -0.98
N ILE A 132 -11.93 -11.87 0.16
CA ILE A 132 -11.00 -12.97 0.41
C ILE A 132 -11.80 -14.02 1.21
N ASP A 133 -11.60 -15.30 0.90
CA ASP A 133 -12.16 -16.40 1.69
C ASP A 133 -11.63 -16.32 3.13
N ASP A 134 -12.48 -16.61 4.11
CA ASP A 134 -12.13 -16.58 5.54
C ASP A 134 -11.51 -15.23 6.00
N GLN A 135 -12.10 -14.12 5.57
CA GLN A 135 -11.59 -12.77 5.86
C GLN A 135 -11.38 -12.54 7.37
N PRO A 136 -10.13 -12.22 7.81
CA PRO A 136 -9.82 -12.06 9.22
C PRO A 136 -10.42 -10.78 9.79
N ASP A 137 -10.84 -10.84 11.05
CA ASP A 137 -11.16 -9.66 11.86
C ASP A 137 -9.85 -8.95 12.24
N CYS A 138 -9.55 -7.88 11.49
CA CYS A 138 -8.33 -7.09 11.59
C CYS A 138 -8.55 -5.67 11.03
N ASP A 139 -7.69 -4.75 11.43
CA ASP A 139 -7.70 -3.35 10.99
C ASP A 139 -7.01 -3.23 9.62
N TYR A 140 -5.84 -3.84 9.50
CA TYR A 140 -5.02 -3.87 8.30
C TYR A 140 -4.74 -5.31 7.89
N CYS A 141 -4.45 -5.55 6.62
CA CYS A 141 -4.13 -6.89 6.14
C CYS A 141 -3.16 -6.84 4.97
N VAL A 142 -2.23 -7.78 4.94
CA VAL A 142 -1.49 -8.09 3.72
C VAL A 142 -1.94 -9.45 3.20
N MET A 143 -2.21 -9.53 1.90
CA MET A 143 -2.49 -10.78 1.21
C MET A 143 -1.35 -11.10 0.25
N VAL A 144 -0.85 -12.34 0.29
CA VAL A 144 0.05 -12.90 -0.72
C VAL A 144 -0.65 -14.06 -1.42
N SER A 145 -0.91 -13.91 -2.71
CA SER A 145 -1.48 -14.93 -3.59
C SER A 145 -0.43 -15.42 -4.57
N ARG A 146 0.11 -16.62 -4.30
CA ARG A 146 1.05 -17.29 -5.21
C ARG A 146 0.29 -17.99 -6.32
N ALA A 147 0.70 -17.78 -7.58
CA ALA A 147 0.02 -18.32 -8.75
C ALA A 147 -0.21 -19.84 -8.67
N GLU A 148 0.79 -20.59 -8.19
CA GLU A 148 0.79 -22.03 -8.05
C GLU A 148 -0.05 -22.56 -6.87
N SER A 149 -0.39 -21.70 -5.90
CA SER A 149 -1.17 -22.09 -4.71
C SER A 149 -2.64 -21.72 -4.80
N ARG A 150 -3.04 -20.97 -5.82
CA ARG A 150 -4.42 -20.51 -6.01
C ARG A 150 -5.43 -21.66 -6.03
N PRO A 151 -6.63 -21.47 -5.44
CA PRO A 151 -7.17 -20.22 -4.91
C PRO A 151 -6.68 -19.85 -3.49
N ARG A 152 -5.82 -20.66 -2.86
CA ARG A 152 -5.33 -20.36 -1.51
C ARG A 152 -4.42 -19.13 -1.51
N VAL A 153 -4.53 -18.36 -0.44
CA VAL A 153 -3.72 -17.16 -0.17
C VAL A 153 -3.13 -17.22 1.23
N GLU A 154 -2.04 -16.51 1.43
CA GLU A 154 -1.43 -16.28 2.73
C GLU A 154 -1.85 -14.88 3.23
N LEU A 155 -2.20 -14.76 4.51
CA LEU A 155 -2.71 -13.52 5.10
C LEU A 155 -1.88 -13.12 6.32
N TRP A 156 -1.54 -11.84 6.39
CA TRP A 156 -0.97 -11.19 7.57
C TRP A 156 -1.97 -10.15 8.08
N PRO A 157 -2.86 -10.50 9.02
CA PRO A 157 -3.75 -9.54 9.67
C PRO A 157 -2.99 -8.73 10.72
N PHE A 158 -3.31 -7.45 10.85
CA PHE A 158 -2.79 -6.56 11.89
C PHE A 158 -3.92 -5.80 12.57
N ARG A 159 -3.80 -5.59 13.88
CA ARG A 159 -4.57 -4.59 14.61
C ARG A 159 -3.83 -3.26 14.64
N LEU A 160 -4.55 -2.20 14.98
CA LEU A 160 -4.04 -0.82 15.03
C LEU A 160 -2.74 -0.68 15.86
N ARG A 161 -2.63 -1.43 16.97
CA ARG A 161 -1.51 -1.33 17.90
C ARG A 161 -0.37 -2.31 17.59
N ASP A 162 -0.50 -3.12 16.54
CA ASP A 162 0.50 -4.12 16.16
C ASP A 162 1.61 -3.52 15.32
N LYS A 163 2.83 -4.02 15.49
CA LYS A 163 3.94 -3.72 14.58
C LYS A 163 3.69 -4.36 13.22
N LEU A 164 4.01 -3.65 12.14
CA LEU A 164 3.95 -4.21 10.80
C LEU A 164 4.98 -5.33 10.62
N ALA A 165 4.58 -6.42 9.96
CA ALA A 165 5.42 -7.60 9.79
C ALA A 165 6.44 -7.46 8.66
N VAL A 166 7.39 -8.39 8.68
CA VAL A 166 8.21 -8.73 7.52
C VAL A 166 7.46 -9.77 6.69
N ILE A 167 7.21 -9.49 5.41
CA ILE A 167 6.42 -10.36 4.52
C ILE A 167 7.28 -10.90 3.36
N PRO A 168 6.91 -12.07 2.78
CA PRO A 168 7.50 -12.53 1.54
C PRO A 168 6.92 -11.79 0.32
N VAL A 169 7.77 -11.55 -0.66
CA VAL A 169 7.41 -11.11 -2.00
C VAL A 169 7.82 -12.21 -2.97
N PRO A 170 6.87 -13.02 -3.46
CA PRO A 170 7.19 -14.19 -4.27
C PRO A 170 7.97 -13.85 -5.54
N LEU A 171 8.84 -14.77 -5.95
CA LEU A 171 9.53 -14.76 -7.24
C LEU A 171 9.29 -16.11 -7.95
N ARG A 172 9.82 -16.26 -9.17
CA ARG A 172 9.68 -17.51 -9.92
C ARG A 172 10.55 -18.60 -9.29
N SER A 173 9.93 -19.75 -8.98
CA SER A 173 10.67 -20.96 -8.57
C SER A 173 11.75 -21.33 -9.61
N PRO A 174 12.98 -21.69 -9.18
CA PRO A 174 13.39 -21.97 -7.81
C PRO A 174 13.97 -20.78 -7.02
N ASP A 175 13.84 -19.55 -7.53
CA ASP A 175 14.38 -18.37 -6.85
C ASP A 175 13.60 -18.14 -5.53
N PRO A 176 14.29 -17.87 -4.41
CA PRO A 176 13.63 -17.61 -3.14
C PRO A 176 12.87 -16.28 -3.18
N ASP A 177 11.84 -16.15 -2.34
CA ASP A 177 11.11 -14.90 -2.19
C ASP A 177 12.04 -13.76 -1.76
N ALA A 178 11.77 -12.56 -2.25
CA ALA A 178 12.31 -11.35 -1.64
C ALA A 178 11.61 -11.09 -0.30
N VAL A 179 12.30 -10.41 0.61
CA VAL A 179 11.82 -10.11 1.96
C VAL A 179 11.51 -8.62 2.07
N LEU A 180 10.30 -8.26 2.49
CA LEU A 180 9.88 -6.87 2.64
C LEU A 180 9.55 -6.57 4.11
N ASP A 181 10.39 -5.78 4.77
CA ASP A 181 10.13 -5.26 6.11
C ASP A 181 9.23 -4.00 6.03
N LEU A 182 7.94 -4.20 6.25
CA LEU A 182 6.94 -3.14 6.10
C LEU A 182 7.13 -2.03 7.15
N GLN A 183 7.54 -2.38 8.37
CA GLN A 183 7.80 -1.39 9.41
C GLN A 183 9.01 -0.52 9.04
N ALA A 184 10.09 -1.12 8.53
CA ALA A 184 11.26 -0.37 8.11
C ALA A 184 10.95 0.59 6.95
N VAL A 185 10.14 0.16 5.98
CA VAL A 185 9.68 1.03 4.89
C VAL A 185 8.82 2.18 5.42
N LEU A 186 7.84 1.89 6.28
CA LEU A 186 7.00 2.91 6.92
C LEU A 186 7.84 3.94 7.68
N ASN A 187 8.72 3.49 8.57
CA ASN A 187 9.55 4.39 9.38
C ASN A 187 10.43 5.29 8.50
N ARG A 188 10.98 4.73 7.41
CA ARG A 188 11.82 5.47 6.48
C ARG A 188 11.04 6.59 5.78
N ILE A 189 9.85 6.29 5.24
CA ILE A 189 9.07 7.32 4.54
C ILE A 189 8.48 8.33 5.52
N TYR A 190 8.21 7.91 6.76
CA TYR A 190 7.68 8.79 7.76
C TYR A 190 8.65 9.91 8.11
N ASP A 191 9.90 9.53 8.37
CA ASP A 191 10.98 10.48 8.63
C ASP A 191 11.26 11.36 7.41
N ALA A 192 11.38 10.74 6.22
CA ALA A 192 11.72 11.46 4.99
C ALA A 192 10.66 12.48 4.56
N ALA A 193 9.38 12.20 4.79
CA ALA A 193 8.26 13.07 4.44
C ALA A 193 7.91 14.09 5.54
N GLY A 194 8.52 13.99 6.73
CA GLY A 194 8.24 14.88 7.86
C GLY A 194 6.78 14.81 8.33
N TYR A 195 6.16 13.63 8.31
CA TYR A 195 4.73 13.51 8.64
C TYR A 195 4.39 14.09 10.02
N GLU A 196 5.28 13.92 11.00
CA GLU A 196 5.15 14.45 12.36
C GLU A 196 4.75 15.93 12.41
N ASP A 197 5.24 16.73 11.45
CA ASP A 197 5.05 18.18 11.44
C ASP A 197 3.62 18.62 11.07
N TYR A 198 2.83 17.76 10.43
CA TYR A 198 1.53 18.17 9.88
C TYR A 198 0.37 17.21 10.12
N ILE A 199 0.58 15.88 10.17
CA ILE A 199 -0.54 14.94 10.24
C ILE A 199 -1.32 15.02 11.55
N TYR A 200 -0.68 15.44 12.65
CA TYR A 200 -1.30 15.50 13.98
C TYR A 200 -2.16 16.75 14.24
N SER A 201 -2.18 17.68 13.29
CA SER A 201 -3.09 18.82 13.33
C SER A 201 -4.54 18.43 13.02
N GLY A 202 -4.72 17.35 12.25
CA GLY A 202 -6.02 16.77 11.94
C GLY A 202 -6.42 15.61 12.84
N SER A 203 -7.47 14.90 12.43
CA SER A 203 -8.00 13.72 13.13
C SER A 203 -7.87 12.48 12.24
N PRO A 204 -7.62 11.28 12.81
CA PRO A 204 -7.62 10.05 12.03
C PRO A 204 -8.93 9.84 11.28
N VAL A 205 -8.83 9.32 10.06
CA VAL A 205 -9.97 8.92 9.23
C VAL A 205 -9.77 7.46 8.83
N PRO A 206 -10.63 6.52 9.27
CA PRO A 206 -11.81 6.72 10.12
C PRO A 206 -11.44 7.15 11.56
N GLN A 207 -12.41 7.76 12.24
CA GLN A 207 -12.27 8.14 13.64
C GLN A 207 -11.91 6.93 14.50
N LEU A 208 -11.00 7.14 15.45
CA LEU A 208 -10.61 6.14 16.44
C LEU A 208 -11.72 5.94 17.48
N SER A 209 -11.79 4.75 18.06
CA SER A 209 -12.59 4.49 19.26
C SER A 209 -12.11 5.36 20.42
N SER A 210 -12.93 5.59 21.45
CA SER A 210 -12.50 6.38 22.61
C SER A 210 -11.24 5.81 23.28
N GLU A 211 -11.15 4.48 23.37
CA GLU A 211 -9.96 3.81 23.92
C GLU A 211 -8.71 4.04 23.07
N ASP A 212 -8.83 3.95 21.75
CA ASP A 212 -7.70 4.17 20.84
C ASP A 212 -7.32 5.65 20.75
N GLN A 213 -8.26 6.58 20.96
CA GLN A 213 -7.96 8.01 21.06
C GLN A 213 -7.10 8.31 22.29
N GLU A 214 -7.46 7.76 23.46
CA GLU A 214 -6.68 7.91 24.69
C GLU A 214 -5.27 7.30 24.52
N TRP A 215 -5.18 6.10 23.94
CA TRP A 215 -3.91 5.45 23.63
C TRP A 215 -3.04 6.30 22.69
N ALA A 216 -3.59 6.77 21.57
CA ALA A 216 -2.88 7.60 20.61
C ALA A 216 -2.41 8.94 21.22
N GLY A 217 -3.24 9.55 22.09
CA GLY A 217 -2.87 10.75 22.82
C GLY A 217 -1.72 10.52 23.80
N GLY A 218 -1.68 9.35 24.45
CA GLY A 218 -0.57 8.94 25.32
C GLY A 218 0.76 8.82 24.56
N LEU A 219 0.77 8.21 23.38
CA LEU A 219 1.99 8.08 22.56
C LEU A 219 2.52 9.44 22.11
N ARG A 220 1.63 10.34 21.69
CA ARG A 220 2.00 11.69 21.23
C ARG A 220 2.50 12.64 22.33
N THR A 221 2.24 12.34 23.60
CA THR A 221 2.64 13.18 24.74
C THR A 221 3.94 12.73 25.41
N LEU A 222 4.41 11.52 25.10
CA LEU A 222 5.62 10.93 25.68
C LEU A 222 6.93 11.31 24.95
N GLU A 223 6.85 12.03 23.83
CA GLU A 223 8.02 12.53 23.09
C GLU A 223 8.31 14.00 23.48
N PRO A 224 9.50 14.33 24.02
CA PRO A 224 9.85 15.70 24.32
C PRO A 224 10.11 16.46 23.01
N ARG A 225 9.32 17.50 22.72
CA ARG A 225 9.68 18.47 21.68
C ARG A 225 11.01 19.15 22.07
N PRO A 226 11.99 19.27 21.16
CA PRO A 226 13.21 20.03 21.41
C PRO A 226 12.92 21.53 21.66
#